data_AF-A0A2E9GSP4-F1
#
_entry.id   AF-A0A2E9GSP4-F1
#
_cell.length_a   1.000
_cell.length_b   1.000
_cell.length_c   1.000
_cell.angle_alpha   90.00
_cell.angle_beta   90.00
_cell.angle_gamma   90.00
#
_symmetry.space_group_name_H-M   'P 1'
#
loop_
_entity.id
_entity.type
_entity.pdbx_description
1 polymer ?
#
loop_
_entity_poly.entity_id
_entity_poly.type
_entity_poly.pdbx_seq_one_letter_code
_entity_poly.pdbx_strand_id
1 'polypeptide(L)'
;MPVGQLLAVPLQQLDSLLGETWEAIRGQPRYPDVPSLEPSLGLLGEALLDRTFTISTSAMTGVPLPDQLRRMLGEAASARALYESRGWLADPQSYHREPPPLESAALADDVTWDGPRRRRFGRLVFESGYEPHGEEPGRERWLDHPSNATVHAYVLEHAEPRPWLVCVHGFGMGSPLVNFAGFRVAHLHETLGLNLVFPVLPLHGPRGQRRFSGGEVLEPDYMKMVFLFAQAAWDVRRVVSWARARGGKDVGLYGISLGGYVAALVAGLEEGLSCAIAGIPCVDFPNLARDNEPWIMRRYGDELRVNWSVVRTVSHVVSPLALSPRLPKERRFIYAGIADRIVHPDQPRALWRHWEEPEIHWFSGGHVLGIMNGSIREFLSNCLRSAGLAPAA
;
A
#
# COMPACT_ATOMS: atom_id res chain seq x y z
N MET A 1 16.62 27.70 12.33
CA MET A 1 17.37 27.07 11.23
C MET A 1 16.43 26.96 10.05
N PRO A 2 16.70 27.59 8.90
CA PRO A 2 15.79 27.54 7.77
C PRO A 2 15.79 26.14 7.14
N VAL A 3 14.62 25.67 6.73
CA VAL A 3 14.31 24.32 6.20
C VAL A 3 15.17 23.93 4.97
N GLY A 4 15.81 24.91 4.31
CA GLY A 4 16.63 24.70 3.11
C GLY A 4 17.97 23.98 3.30
N GLN A 5 18.43 23.72 4.54
CA GLN A 5 19.71 23.03 4.81
C GLN A 5 19.57 21.53 5.15
N LEU A 6 18.34 21.00 5.24
CA LEU A 6 18.09 19.57 5.50
C LEU A 6 18.04 18.70 4.23
N LEU A 7 18.13 19.31 3.04
CA LEU A 7 18.02 18.62 1.74
C LEU A 7 19.28 18.71 0.86
N ALA A 8 20.34 19.39 1.34
CA ALA A 8 21.60 19.41 0.60
C ALA A 8 22.40 18.15 0.95
N VAL A 9 22.18 17.08 0.19
CA VAL A 9 23.13 15.96 0.16
C VAL A 9 24.46 16.53 -0.36
N PRO A 10 25.57 16.51 0.41
CA PRO A 10 26.87 16.99 -0.03
C PRO A 10 27.25 16.38 -1.38
N LEU A 11 27.90 17.13 -2.28
CA LEU A 11 28.29 16.65 -3.62
C LEU A 11 29.05 15.31 -3.59
N GLN A 12 29.88 15.08 -2.57
CA GLN A 12 30.59 13.81 -2.36
C GLN A 12 29.65 12.64 -2.02
N GLN A 13 28.57 12.91 -1.27
CA GLN A 13 27.52 11.92 -1.05
C GLN A 13 26.68 11.71 -2.31
N LEU A 14 26.44 12.73 -3.13
CA LEU A 14 25.77 12.56 -4.43
C LEU A 14 26.58 11.66 -5.37
N ASP A 15 27.89 11.85 -5.46
CA ASP A 15 28.76 11.01 -6.29
C ASP A 15 28.79 9.56 -5.82
N SER A 16 28.85 9.31 -4.50
CA SER A 16 28.78 7.95 -3.95
C SER A 16 27.41 7.31 -4.16
N LEU A 17 26.34 8.08 -3.97
CA LEU A 17 24.96 7.63 -4.23
C LEU A 17 24.77 7.26 -5.70
N LEU A 18 25.30 8.08 -6.62
CA LEU A 18 25.28 7.84 -8.06
C LEU A 18 26.09 6.59 -8.43
N GLY A 19 27.30 6.44 -7.89
CA GLY A 19 28.14 5.26 -8.12
C GLY A 19 27.48 3.95 -7.67
N GLU A 20 26.96 3.91 -6.45
CA GLU A 20 26.26 2.73 -5.92
C GLU A 20 24.97 2.42 -6.71
N THR A 21 24.22 3.45 -7.10
CA THR A 21 23.00 3.27 -7.91
C THR A 21 23.35 2.74 -9.30
N TRP A 22 24.45 3.23 -9.88
CA TRP A 22 24.95 2.79 -11.18
C TRP A 22 25.44 1.35 -11.16
N GLU A 23 26.19 0.94 -10.14
CA GLU A 23 26.60 -0.46 -9.95
C GLU A 23 25.38 -1.37 -9.74
N ALA A 24 24.41 -0.92 -8.95
CA ALA A 24 23.20 -1.69 -8.69
C ALA A 24 22.26 -1.80 -9.91
N ILE A 25 22.39 -0.94 -10.92
CA ILE A 25 21.66 -1.02 -12.20
C ILE A 25 22.46 -1.82 -13.24
N ARG A 26 23.80 -1.69 -13.25
CA ARG A 26 24.70 -2.43 -14.15
C ARG A 26 24.90 -3.89 -13.78
N GLY A 27 24.71 -4.24 -12.52
CA GLY A 27 24.84 -5.62 -12.04
C GLY A 27 23.81 -6.54 -12.71
N GLN A 28 24.15 -7.84 -12.81
CA GLN A 28 23.16 -8.83 -13.22
C GLN A 28 21.97 -8.78 -12.24
N PRO A 29 20.72 -8.98 -12.73
CA PRO A 29 19.57 -9.04 -11.85
C PRO A 29 19.82 -10.13 -10.79
N ARG A 30 19.61 -9.76 -9.51
CA ARG A 30 19.85 -10.65 -8.37
C ARG A 30 19.02 -11.94 -8.45
N TYR A 31 17.94 -11.92 -9.22
CA TYR A 31 17.02 -13.04 -9.41
C TYR A 31 16.83 -13.32 -10.90
N PRO A 32 16.81 -14.60 -11.33
CA PRO A 32 16.64 -14.97 -12.73
C PRO A 32 15.27 -14.55 -13.31
N ASP A 33 14.26 -14.44 -12.44
CA ASP A 33 12.88 -14.10 -12.80
C ASP A 33 12.66 -12.58 -13.00
N VAL A 34 13.70 -11.77 -12.78
CA VAL A 34 13.68 -10.31 -12.97
C VAL A 34 14.49 -9.97 -14.22
N PRO A 35 13.90 -9.32 -15.24
CA PRO A 35 14.62 -8.99 -16.46
C PRO A 35 15.85 -8.12 -16.19
N SER A 36 16.92 -8.35 -16.96
CA SER A 36 18.07 -7.46 -16.98
C SER A 36 17.71 -6.12 -17.62
N LEU A 37 18.31 -5.06 -17.11
CA LEU A 37 18.10 -3.69 -17.61
C LEU A 37 19.39 -3.15 -18.22
N GLU A 38 19.30 -2.53 -19.39
CA GLU A 38 20.40 -1.69 -19.85
C GLU A 38 20.36 -0.35 -19.09
N PRO A 39 21.45 0.05 -18.42
CA PRO A 39 21.49 1.31 -17.69
C PRO A 39 21.26 2.49 -18.64
N SER A 40 20.36 3.40 -18.26
CA SER A 40 20.19 4.70 -18.92
C SER A 40 20.28 5.83 -17.91
N LEU A 41 20.60 7.05 -18.38
CA LEU A 41 20.65 8.23 -17.51
C LEU A 41 19.28 8.54 -16.87
N GLY A 42 18.19 8.27 -17.58
CA GLY A 42 16.83 8.42 -17.04
C GLY A 42 16.58 7.45 -15.89
N LEU A 43 16.97 6.18 -16.05
CA LEU A 43 16.84 5.16 -15.01
C LEU A 43 17.71 5.43 -13.78
N LEU A 44 18.93 5.95 -13.99
CA LEU A 44 19.78 6.40 -12.90
C LEU A 44 19.14 7.56 -12.13
N GLY A 45 18.51 8.51 -12.84
CA GLY A 45 17.76 9.61 -12.23
C GLY A 45 16.57 9.13 -11.40
N GLU A 46 15.77 8.20 -11.93
CA GLU A 46 14.63 7.62 -11.18
C GLU A 46 15.08 6.85 -9.94
N ALA A 47 16.12 6.01 -10.05
CA ALA A 47 16.63 5.27 -8.91
C ALA A 47 17.25 6.20 -7.84
N LEU A 48 17.86 7.33 -8.23
CA LEU A 48 18.32 8.35 -7.29
C LEU A 48 17.15 9.05 -6.59
N LEU A 49 16.05 9.33 -7.29
CA LEU A 49 14.84 9.90 -6.69
C LEU A 49 14.22 8.94 -5.66
N ASP A 50 14.11 7.66 -5.98
CA ASP A 50 13.64 6.63 -5.06
C ASP A 50 14.51 6.55 -3.79
N ARG A 51 15.84 6.63 -3.97
CA ARG A 51 16.78 6.63 -2.85
C ARG A 51 16.66 7.89 -2.00
N THR A 52 16.46 9.04 -2.64
CA THR A 52 16.22 10.32 -1.95
C THR A 52 14.91 10.28 -1.16
N PHE A 53 13.86 9.68 -1.73
CA PHE A 53 12.60 9.44 -1.03
C PHE A 53 12.82 8.57 0.20
N THR A 54 13.53 7.45 0.06
CA THR A 54 13.83 6.53 1.17
C THR A 54 14.61 7.23 2.30
N ILE A 55 15.64 8.01 1.95
CA ILE A 55 16.40 8.81 2.92
C ILE A 55 15.49 9.84 3.60
N SER A 56 14.63 10.52 2.83
CA SER A 56 13.71 11.53 3.37
C SER A 56 12.70 10.91 4.33
N THR A 57 12.11 9.76 3.98
CA THR A 57 11.19 9.04 4.86
C THR A 57 11.89 8.58 6.12
N SER A 58 13.10 8.04 6.03
CA SER A 58 13.88 7.60 7.20
C SER A 58 14.31 8.76 8.09
N ALA A 59 14.54 9.95 7.53
CA ALA A 59 14.78 11.16 8.31
C ALA A 59 13.50 11.70 8.99
N MET A 60 12.33 11.45 8.38
CA MET A 60 11.02 11.79 8.95
C MET A 60 10.53 10.75 9.96
N THR A 61 11.01 9.51 9.87
CA THR A 61 10.83 8.48 10.90
C THR A 61 11.41 9.01 12.20
N GLY A 62 10.53 9.45 13.09
CA GLY A 62 10.92 9.97 14.39
C GLY A 62 11.73 8.93 15.16
N VAL A 63 12.70 9.38 15.94
CA VAL A 63 13.44 8.50 16.83
C VAL A 63 12.61 8.32 18.10
N PRO A 64 12.15 7.09 18.42
CA PRO A 64 11.33 6.88 19.59
C PRO A 64 12.16 7.11 20.85
N LEU A 65 11.56 7.72 21.87
CA LEU A 65 12.18 7.80 23.18
C LEU A 65 12.36 6.38 23.76
N PRO A 66 13.37 6.14 24.61
CA PRO A 66 13.62 4.83 25.21
C PRO A 66 12.38 4.17 25.84
N ASP A 67 11.54 4.94 26.53
CA ASP A 67 10.32 4.42 27.16
C ASP A 67 9.23 4.06 26.13
N GLN A 68 9.14 4.82 25.04
CA GLN A 68 8.23 4.49 23.93
C GLN A 68 8.66 3.18 23.27
N LEU A 69 9.97 3.03 23.00
CA LEU A 69 10.54 1.82 22.43
C LEU A 69 10.35 0.61 23.34
N ARG A 70 10.62 0.75 24.66
CA ARG A 70 10.39 -0.32 25.65
C ARG A 70 8.93 -0.76 25.65
N ARG A 71 7.98 0.18 25.61
CA ARG A 71 6.54 -0.12 25.50
C ARG A 71 6.26 -0.90 24.22
N MET A 72 6.68 -0.41 23.05
CA MET A 72 6.40 -1.08 21.77
C MET A 72 6.95 -2.51 21.72
N LEU A 73 8.15 -2.73 22.26
CA LEU A 73 8.76 -4.06 22.31
C LEU A 73 7.98 -4.99 23.26
N GLY A 74 7.56 -4.48 24.42
CA GLY A 74 6.72 -5.21 25.37
C GLY A 74 5.33 -5.55 24.79
N GLU A 75 4.74 -4.62 24.05
CA GLU A 75 3.47 -4.81 23.35
C GLU A 75 3.59 -5.85 22.24
N ALA A 76 4.62 -5.77 21.40
CA ALA A 76 4.85 -6.79 20.37
C ALA A 76 5.09 -8.19 20.97
N ALA A 77 5.82 -8.28 22.09
CA ALA A 77 6.01 -9.54 22.80
C ALA A 77 4.70 -10.10 23.38
N SER A 78 3.86 -9.23 23.96
CA SER A 78 2.55 -9.60 24.52
C SER A 78 1.58 -10.03 23.42
N ALA A 79 1.54 -9.29 22.30
CA ALA A 79 0.75 -9.64 21.13
C ALA A 79 1.17 -10.99 20.55
N ARG A 80 2.48 -11.30 20.49
CA ARG A 80 2.94 -12.62 20.03
C ARG A 80 2.35 -13.75 20.88
N ALA A 81 2.43 -13.64 22.21
CA ALA A 81 1.88 -14.65 23.11
C ALA A 81 0.35 -14.78 22.97
N LEU A 82 -0.35 -13.65 22.81
CA LEU A 82 -1.78 -13.64 22.53
C LEU A 82 -2.08 -14.35 21.20
N TYR A 83 -1.41 -14.00 20.12
CA TYR A 83 -1.67 -14.55 18.79
C TYR A 83 -1.39 -16.04 18.70
N GLU A 84 -0.35 -16.51 19.40
CA GLU A 84 -0.06 -17.93 19.55
C GLU A 84 -1.18 -18.65 20.32
N SER A 85 -1.60 -18.14 21.47
CA SER A 85 -2.67 -18.75 22.27
C SER A 85 -4.04 -18.73 21.59
N ARG A 86 -4.30 -17.75 20.72
CA ARG A 86 -5.51 -17.67 19.89
C ARG A 86 -5.45 -18.52 18.62
N GLY A 87 -4.28 -19.09 18.28
CA GLY A 87 -4.07 -19.87 17.06
C GLY A 87 -3.94 -19.03 15.77
N TRP A 88 -3.99 -17.71 15.85
CA TRP A 88 -3.92 -16.81 14.70
C TRP A 88 -2.59 -16.88 13.95
N LEU A 89 -1.50 -17.29 14.62
CA LEU A 89 -0.22 -17.52 13.93
C LEU A 89 -0.24 -18.78 13.05
N ALA A 90 -1.00 -19.80 13.44
CA ALA A 90 -1.14 -21.05 12.70
C ALA A 90 -2.21 -20.95 11.60
N ASP A 91 -3.27 -20.18 11.87
CA ASP A 91 -4.31 -19.81 10.89
C ASP A 91 -4.48 -18.28 10.83
N PRO A 92 -3.66 -17.58 10.05
CA PRO A 92 -3.73 -16.13 9.85
C PRO A 92 -5.09 -15.63 9.37
N GLN A 93 -5.84 -16.46 8.65
CA GLN A 93 -7.15 -16.07 8.15
C GLN A 93 -8.15 -15.88 9.30
N SER A 94 -8.09 -16.71 10.34
CA SER A 94 -8.97 -16.63 11.52
C SER A 94 -8.79 -15.37 12.37
N TYR A 95 -7.72 -14.60 12.16
CA TYR A 95 -7.55 -13.27 12.76
C TYR A 95 -8.55 -12.26 12.20
N HIS A 96 -8.92 -12.40 10.92
CA HIS A 96 -9.78 -11.45 10.22
C HIS A 96 -11.25 -11.77 10.44
N ARG A 97 -12.03 -10.74 10.83
CA ARG A 97 -13.48 -10.84 11.00
C ARG A 97 -14.20 -10.35 9.74
N GLU A 98 -15.40 -10.89 9.51
CA GLU A 98 -16.27 -10.42 8.44
C GLU A 98 -16.84 -9.03 8.78
N PRO A 99 -16.61 -8.00 7.94
CA PRO A 99 -17.21 -6.70 8.17
C PRO A 99 -18.70 -6.69 7.85
N PRO A 100 -19.52 -5.86 8.54
CA PRO A 100 -20.90 -5.67 8.15
C PRO A 100 -20.97 -4.99 6.78
N PRO A 101 -21.91 -5.38 5.90
CA PRO A 101 -22.05 -4.78 4.58
C PRO A 101 -22.33 -3.28 4.70
N LEU A 102 -21.79 -2.49 3.77
CA LEU A 102 -22.08 -1.07 3.62
C LEU A 102 -23.13 -0.89 2.53
N GLU A 103 -24.40 -1.10 2.87
CA GLU A 103 -25.48 -1.09 1.88
C GLU A 103 -25.84 0.31 1.40
N SER A 104 -25.76 1.30 2.28
CA SER A 104 -26.05 2.69 1.94
C SER A 104 -25.14 3.63 2.71
N ALA A 105 -24.58 4.58 1.98
CA ALA A 105 -23.89 5.74 2.53
C ALA A 105 -24.07 6.90 1.57
N ALA A 106 -24.32 8.09 2.12
CA ALA A 106 -24.63 9.26 1.32
C ALA A 106 -23.38 9.70 0.52
N LEU A 107 -23.61 10.03 -0.75
CA LEU A 107 -22.62 10.69 -1.60
C LEU A 107 -22.86 12.19 -1.55
N ALA A 108 -21.82 12.94 -1.25
CA ALA A 108 -21.83 14.39 -1.38
C ALA A 108 -20.99 14.80 -2.60
N ASP A 109 -21.52 15.63 -3.47
CA ASP A 109 -20.75 16.16 -4.60
C ASP A 109 -19.59 17.03 -4.13
N ASP A 110 -18.43 16.86 -4.77
CA ASP A 110 -17.23 17.64 -4.51
C ASP A 110 -16.44 17.84 -5.82
N VAL A 111 -15.43 18.72 -5.80
CA VAL A 111 -14.65 19.09 -6.99
C VAL A 111 -13.17 19.16 -6.67
N THR A 112 -12.35 18.56 -7.54
CA THR A 112 -10.89 18.66 -7.48
C THR A 112 -10.31 19.08 -8.83
N TRP A 113 -9.00 19.30 -8.86
CA TRP A 113 -8.23 19.41 -10.09
C TRP A 113 -7.79 18.03 -10.59
N ASP A 114 -7.83 17.85 -11.90
CA ASP A 114 -7.26 16.74 -12.65
C ASP A 114 -6.51 17.32 -13.86
N GLY A 115 -5.20 17.48 -13.71
CA GLY A 115 -4.38 18.29 -14.62
C GLY A 115 -4.94 19.73 -14.73
N PRO A 116 -5.17 20.25 -15.95
CA PRO A 116 -5.71 21.59 -16.15
C PRO A 116 -7.25 21.68 -16.00
N ARG A 117 -7.95 20.58 -15.75
CA ARG A 117 -9.42 20.52 -15.72
C ARG A 117 -9.96 20.35 -14.30
N ARG A 118 -11.18 20.85 -14.06
CA ARG A 118 -11.96 20.53 -12.85
C ARG A 118 -12.70 19.21 -13.07
N ARG A 119 -12.60 18.31 -12.10
CA ARG A 119 -13.35 17.04 -12.08
C ARG A 119 -14.31 17.03 -10.90
N ARG A 120 -15.58 16.77 -11.17
CA ARG A 120 -16.60 16.46 -10.16
C ARG A 120 -16.45 15.01 -9.73
N PHE A 121 -16.64 14.74 -8.44
CA PHE A 121 -16.64 13.40 -7.88
C PHE A 121 -17.59 13.34 -6.68
N GLY A 122 -18.05 12.14 -6.35
CA GLY A 122 -18.81 11.89 -5.13
C GLY A 122 -17.87 11.61 -3.95
N ARG A 123 -18.14 12.22 -2.81
CA ARG A 123 -17.45 11.94 -1.55
C ARG A 123 -18.33 11.06 -0.68
N LEU A 124 -17.84 9.88 -0.36
CA LEU A 124 -18.45 8.91 0.53
C LEU A 124 -17.79 9.02 1.91
N VAL A 125 -18.59 9.13 2.97
CA VAL A 125 -18.10 9.19 4.36
C VAL A 125 -18.94 8.26 5.22
N PHE A 126 -18.31 7.38 5.99
CA PHE A 126 -19.00 6.42 6.86
C PHE A 126 -18.09 5.97 8.00
N GLU A 127 -18.69 5.46 9.08
CA GLU A 127 -17.94 4.86 10.19
C GLU A 127 -17.33 3.52 9.80
N SER A 128 -16.03 3.33 10.06
CA SER A 128 -15.29 2.09 9.78
C SER A 128 -15.90 0.91 10.50
N GLY A 129 -16.19 1.06 11.80
CA GLY A 129 -16.67 -0.03 12.66
C GLY A 129 -15.62 -1.12 12.93
N TYR A 130 -14.38 -0.95 12.47
CA TYR A 130 -13.27 -1.82 12.83
C TYR A 130 -12.85 -1.55 14.27
N GLU A 131 -12.63 -2.62 15.01
CA GLU A 131 -11.94 -2.58 16.30
C GLU A 131 -10.83 -3.64 16.32
N PRO A 132 -9.66 -3.37 16.92
CA PRO A 132 -8.76 -4.44 17.31
C PRO A 132 -9.44 -5.42 18.27
N HIS A 133 -8.99 -6.67 18.30
CA HIS A 133 -9.47 -7.66 19.24
C HIS A 133 -9.21 -7.19 20.68
N GLY A 134 -10.12 -7.51 21.60
CA GLY A 134 -10.22 -6.84 22.91
C GLY A 134 -8.93 -6.86 23.76
N GLU A 135 -8.15 -7.93 23.68
CA GLU A 135 -6.91 -8.12 24.45
C GLU A 135 -5.65 -7.63 23.74
N GLU A 136 -5.76 -7.07 22.53
CA GLU A 136 -4.59 -6.65 21.79
C GLU A 136 -3.94 -5.39 22.39
N PRO A 137 -2.62 -5.42 22.63
CA PRO A 137 -1.92 -4.28 23.18
C PRO A 137 -1.96 -3.11 22.19
N GLY A 138 -2.21 -1.90 22.72
CA GLY A 138 -2.38 -0.70 21.92
C GLY A 138 -3.77 -0.49 21.33
N ARG A 139 -4.73 -1.38 21.59
CA ARG A 139 -6.13 -1.26 21.14
C ARG A 139 -6.75 0.10 21.48
N GLU A 140 -6.70 0.50 22.76
CA GLU A 140 -7.33 1.75 23.22
C GLU A 140 -6.76 2.96 22.48
N ARG A 141 -5.43 3.02 22.31
CA ARG A 141 -4.79 4.11 21.55
C ARG A 141 -5.19 4.14 20.08
N TRP A 142 -5.46 2.99 19.48
CA TRP A 142 -5.94 2.92 18.09
C TRP A 142 -7.36 3.47 17.98
N LEU A 143 -8.22 3.11 18.93
CA LEU A 143 -9.63 3.54 18.97
C LEU A 143 -9.80 5.01 19.36
N ASP A 144 -8.93 5.52 20.23
CA ASP A 144 -8.92 6.92 20.66
C ASP A 144 -8.43 7.89 19.57
N HIS A 145 -7.97 7.38 18.42
CA HIS A 145 -7.49 8.23 17.35
C HIS A 145 -8.64 9.08 16.76
N PRO A 146 -8.53 10.43 16.78
CA PRO A 146 -9.68 11.33 16.65
C PRO A 146 -10.38 11.31 15.29
N SER A 147 -9.69 10.89 14.22
CA SER A 147 -10.25 10.89 12.86
C SER A 147 -10.14 9.56 12.11
N ASN A 148 -9.54 8.53 12.73
CA ASN A 148 -9.24 7.30 11.97
C ASN A 148 -10.43 6.35 11.90
N ALA A 149 -11.40 6.48 12.81
CA ALA A 149 -12.65 5.70 12.81
C ALA A 149 -13.58 6.06 11.65
N THR A 150 -13.48 7.27 11.09
CA THR A 150 -14.31 7.71 9.96
C THR A 150 -13.59 7.45 8.64
N VAL A 151 -14.18 6.62 7.78
CA VAL A 151 -13.67 6.30 6.44
C VAL A 151 -14.11 7.37 5.46
N HIS A 152 -13.20 7.76 4.59
CA HIS A 152 -13.48 8.60 3.43
C HIS A 152 -13.21 7.79 2.16
N ALA A 153 -14.05 7.93 1.15
CA ALA A 153 -13.77 7.44 -0.19
C ALA A 153 -14.22 8.44 -1.25
N TYR A 154 -13.54 8.43 -2.39
CA TYR A 154 -13.88 9.27 -3.54
C TYR A 154 -14.44 8.41 -4.66
N VAL A 155 -15.50 8.86 -5.31
CA VAL A 155 -16.30 8.05 -6.23
C VAL A 155 -16.42 8.77 -7.56
N LEU A 156 -16.13 8.04 -8.64
CA LEU A 156 -16.43 8.44 -10.01
C LEU A 156 -17.34 7.38 -10.60
N GLU A 157 -18.59 7.76 -10.84
CA GLU A 157 -19.65 6.84 -11.25
C GLU A 157 -20.32 7.37 -12.51
N HIS A 158 -20.50 6.47 -13.49
CA HIS A 158 -21.26 6.72 -14.70
C HIS A 158 -22.77 6.61 -14.43
N ALA A 159 -23.58 7.28 -15.24
CA ALA A 159 -25.03 7.20 -15.13
C ALA A 159 -25.56 5.81 -15.55
N GLU A 160 -24.92 5.15 -16.51
CA GLU A 160 -25.27 3.78 -16.88
C GLU A 160 -24.58 2.76 -15.95
N PRO A 161 -25.15 1.56 -15.77
CA PRO A 161 -24.49 0.48 -15.04
C PRO A 161 -23.14 0.11 -15.68
N ARG A 162 -22.06 0.18 -14.88
CA ARG A 162 -20.70 -0.18 -15.28
C ARG A 162 -20.02 -1.05 -14.22
N PRO A 163 -19.02 -1.87 -14.59
CA PRO A 163 -18.17 -2.55 -13.62
C PRO A 163 -17.43 -1.56 -12.71
N TRP A 164 -17.12 -2.00 -11.50
CA TRP A 164 -16.43 -1.18 -10.50
C TRP A 164 -14.97 -1.60 -10.35
N LEU A 165 -14.10 -0.63 -10.10
CA LEU A 165 -12.72 -0.85 -9.68
C LEU A 165 -12.47 -0.10 -8.36
N VAL A 166 -12.13 -0.86 -7.32
CA VAL A 166 -11.70 -0.31 -6.04
C VAL A 166 -10.21 -0.01 -6.12
N CYS A 167 -9.85 1.26 -6.04
CA CYS A 167 -8.50 1.77 -6.25
C CYS A 167 -7.85 2.16 -4.91
N VAL A 168 -6.95 1.32 -4.39
CA VAL A 168 -6.33 1.48 -3.06
C VAL A 168 -4.96 2.15 -3.20
N HIS A 169 -4.84 3.36 -2.64
CA HIS A 169 -3.69 4.23 -2.87
C HIS A 169 -2.44 3.85 -2.06
N GLY A 170 -1.29 4.37 -2.47
CA GLY A 170 -0.02 4.20 -1.77
C GLY A 170 0.22 5.21 -0.64
N PHE A 171 1.36 5.09 0.03
CA PHE A 171 1.82 6.04 1.04
C PHE A 171 1.96 7.46 0.47
N GLY A 172 1.63 8.50 1.24
CA GLY A 172 1.68 9.89 0.78
C GLY A 172 0.50 10.33 -0.10
N MET A 173 -0.32 9.40 -0.57
CA MET A 173 -1.53 9.66 -1.36
C MET A 173 -2.77 9.78 -0.47
N GLY A 174 -3.99 9.70 -1.01
CA GLY A 174 -5.23 9.75 -0.22
C GLY A 174 -5.98 11.09 -0.32
N SER A 175 -5.51 12.03 -1.14
CA SER A 175 -6.31 13.17 -1.60
C SER A 175 -6.88 12.89 -3.00
N PRO A 176 -8.01 13.51 -3.39
CA PRO A 176 -8.60 13.30 -4.72
C PRO A 176 -7.62 13.63 -5.85
N LEU A 177 -6.91 14.76 -5.74
CA LEU A 177 -5.93 15.21 -6.75
C LEU A 177 -4.82 14.16 -6.97
N VAL A 178 -4.20 13.69 -5.88
CA VAL A 178 -3.08 12.76 -5.97
C VAL A 178 -3.56 11.37 -6.41
N ASN A 179 -4.72 10.91 -5.92
CA ASN A 179 -5.30 9.63 -6.31
C ASN A 179 -5.65 9.62 -7.80
N PHE A 180 -6.32 10.66 -8.31
CA PHE A 180 -6.77 10.69 -9.70
C PHE A 180 -5.59 10.73 -10.68
N ALA A 181 -4.52 11.44 -10.33
CA ALA A 181 -3.28 11.45 -11.09
C ALA A 181 -2.59 10.07 -11.04
N GLY A 182 -2.35 9.51 -9.85
CA GLY A 182 -1.62 8.24 -9.67
C GLY A 182 -2.30 7.04 -10.32
N PHE A 183 -3.64 7.00 -10.29
CA PHE A 183 -4.44 5.96 -10.94
C PHE A 183 -4.78 6.25 -12.40
N ARG A 184 -4.38 7.41 -12.94
CA ARG A 184 -4.68 7.84 -14.32
C ARG A 184 -6.17 7.72 -14.63
N VAL A 185 -6.99 8.39 -13.84
CA VAL A 185 -8.46 8.33 -13.91
C VAL A 185 -9.02 8.48 -15.32
N ALA A 186 -8.47 9.36 -16.16
CA ALA A 186 -8.93 9.52 -17.55
C ALA A 186 -8.87 8.20 -18.35
N HIS A 187 -7.83 7.38 -18.11
CA HIS A 187 -7.74 6.08 -18.76
C HIS A 187 -8.77 5.09 -18.19
N LEU A 188 -8.81 4.92 -16.87
CA LEU A 188 -9.68 3.92 -16.23
C LEU A 188 -11.18 4.27 -16.35
N HIS A 189 -11.55 5.50 -16.06
CA HIS A 189 -12.95 5.95 -16.02
C HIS A 189 -13.49 6.32 -17.40
N GLU A 190 -12.74 7.11 -18.18
CA GLU A 190 -13.26 7.66 -19.44
C GLU A 190 -12.97 6.73 -20.63
N THR A 191 -11.78 6.12 -20.66
CA THR A 191 -11.39 5.25 -21.79
C THR A 191 -11.90 3.81 -21.61
N LEU A 192 -11.77 3.23 -20.41
CA LEU A 192 -12.23 1.87 -20.13
C LEU A 192 -13.67 1.81 -19.60
N GLY A 193 -14.28 2.95 -19.25
CA GLY A 193 -15.69 3.02 -18.85
C GLY A 193 -15.98 2.46 -17.46
N LEU A 194 -15.00 2.41 -16.56
CA LEU A 194 -15.15 1.86 -15.21
C LEU A 194 -15.74 2.87 -14.23
N ASN A 195 -16.58 2.40 -13.32
CA ASN A 195 -16.84 3.13 -12.07
C ASN A 195 -15.64 2.95 -11.13
N LEU A 196 -15.20 4.02 -10.49
CA LEU A 196 -14.02 4.00 -9.63
C LEU A 196 -14.38 4.44 -8.21
N VAL A 197 -13.87 3.72 -7.22
CA VAL A 197 -13.94 4.14 -5.82
C VAL A 197 -12.55 4.08 -5.18
N PHE A 198 -12.17 5.16 -4.51
CA PHE A 198 -10.86 5.36 -3.91
C PHE A 198 -10.99 5.44 -2.39
N PRO A 199 -10.99 4.31 -1.66
CA PRO A 199 -10.95 4.34 -0.19
C PRO A 199 -9.66 5.01 0.30
N VAL A 200 -9.79 5.91 1.26
CA VAL A 200 -8.66 6.53 1.96
C VAL A 200 -8.20 5.60 3.06
N LEU A 201 -6.95 5.15 2.97
CA LEU A 201 -6.33 4.24 3.95
C LEU A 201 -6.30 4.86 5.36
N PRO A 202 -6.29 4.02 6.42
CA PRO A 202 -6.10 4.50 7.78
C PRO A 202 -4.87 5.42 7.91
N LEU A 203 -4.97 6.46 8.72
CA LEU A 203 -3.90 7.45 8.97
C LEU A 203 -3.48 8.30 7.75
N HIS A 204 -4.23 8.25 6.65
CA HIS A 204 -3.99 9.05 5.45
C HIS A 204 -5.06 10.13 5.26
N GLY A 205 -4.67 11.22 4.61
CA GLY A 205 -5.57 12.32 4.25
C GLY A 205 -6.37 12.80 5.46
N PRO A 206 -7.72 12.87 5.38
CA PRO A 206 -8.57 13.24 6.51
C PRO A 206 -8.49 12.30 7.73
N ARG A 207 -7.99 11.07 7.56
CA ARG A 207 -7.90 10.04 8.61
C ARG A 207 -6.63 10.11 9.44
N GLY A 208 -5.68 10.99 9.08
CA GLY A 208 -4.43 11.22 9.83
C GLY A 208 -4.40 12.61 10.48
N GLN A 209 -3.42 12.82 11.36
CA GLN A 209 -3.20 14.07 12.10
C GLN A 209 -1.91 14.80 11.67
N ARG A 210 -1.10 14.18 10.81
CA ARG A 210 0.17 14.76 10.34
C ARG A 210 -0.03 15.71 9.16
N ARG A 211 0.99 16.55 8.93
CA ARG A 211 0.98 17.57 7.86
C ARG A 211 0.95 16.97 6.46
N PHE A 212 1.46 15.76 6.31
CA PHE A 212 1.42 15.02 5.06
C PHE A 212 0.68 13.69 5.28
N SER A 213 0.03 13.23 4.22
CA SER A 213 -0.80 12.04 4.26
C SER A 213 0.03 10.78 4.57
N GLY A 214 -0.41 9.98 5.55
CA GLY A 214 0.28 8.76 5.95
C GLY A 214 1.47 9.01 6.90
N GLY A 215 1.71 10.24 7.36
CA GLY A 215 2.88 10.52 8.20
C GLY A 215 2.97 9.71 9.50
N GLU A 216 1.82 9.33 10.07
CA GLU A 216 1.78 8.46 11.26
C GLU A 216 2.18 7.00 10.98
N VAL A 217 2.19 6.57 9.72
CA VAL A 217 2.66 5.24 9.31
C VAL A 217 4.19 5.12 9.46
N LEU A 218 4.91 6.25 9.39
CA LEU A 218 6.34 6.28 9.63
C LEU A 218 6.71 6.28 11.12
N GLU A 219 5.73 6.40 12.02
CA GLU A 219 6.01 6.35 13.44
C GLU A 219 6.36 4.92 13.84
N PRO A 220 7.41 4.73 14.64
CA PRO A 220 7.79 3.42 15.12
C PRO A 220 6.72 2.93 16.11
N ASP A 221 5.78 2.11 15.66
CA ASP A 221 4.78 1.41 16.47
C ASP A 221 4.32 0.15 15.72
N TYR A 222 4.74 -1.03 16.21
CA TYR A 222 4.54 -2.30 15.51
C TYR A 222 3.09 -2.79 15.58
N MET A 223 2.37 -2.50 16.66
CA MET A 223 0.96 -2.88 16.76
C MET A 223 0.09 -1.95 15.92
N LYS A 224 0.44 -0.66 15.87
CA LYS A 224 -0.20 0.29 14.95
C LYS A 224 -0.14 -0.19 13.50
N MET A 225 0.99 -0.75 13.06
CA MET A 225 1.12 -1.35 11.73
C MET A 225 0.15 -2.51 11.52
N VAL A 226 0.00 -3.42 12.49
CA VAL A 226 -0.97 -4.53 12.40
C VAL A 226 -2.39 -4.00 12.29
N PHE A 227 -2.77 -3.05 13.16
CA PHE A 227 -4.11 -2.46 13.14
C PHE A 227 -4.39 -1.67 11.86
N LEU A 228 -3.38 -0.99 11.30
CA LEU A 228 -3.50 -0.29 10.03
C LEU A 228 -3.90 -1.24 8.90
N PHE A 229 -3.20 -2.35 8.74
CA PHE A 229 -3.48 -3.29 7.65
C PHE A 229 -4.78 -4.05 7.86
N ALA A 230 -5.09 -4.42 9.11
CA ALA A 230 -6.35 -5.07 9.45
C ALA A 230 -7.56 -4.14 9.22
N GLN A 231 -7.48 -2.88 9.66
CA GLN A 231 -8.53 -1.89 9.39
C GLN A 231 -8.64 -1.55 7.90
N ALA A 232 -7.50 -1.43 7.19
CA ALA A 232 -7.52 -1.18 5.76
C ALA A 232 -8.22 -2.31 4.98
N ALA A 233 -7.93 -3.57 5.32
CA ALA A 233 -8.61 -4.71 4.72
C ALA A 233 -10.11 -4.70 5.04
N TRP A 234 -10.47 -4.46 6.30
CA TRP A 234 -11.87 -4.31 6.73
C TRP A 234 -12.61 -3.23 5.93
N ASP A 235 -12.05 -2.02 5.85
CA ASP A 235 -12.66 -0.88 5.17
C ASP A 235 -12.81 -1.12 3.65
N VAL A 236 -11.79 -1.70 3.00
CA VAL A 236 -11.83 -2.02 1.57
C VAL A 236 -12.92 -3.06 1.28
N ARG A 237 -13.06 -4.10 2.12
CA ARG A 237 -14.12 -5.10 1.97
C ARG A 237 -15.52 -4.50 2.14
N ARG A 238 -15.68 -3.52 3.04
CA ARG A 238 -16.92 -2.73 3.13
C ARG A 238 -17.18 -1.92 1.87
N VAL A 239 -16.16 -1.28 1.30
CA VAL A 239 -16.29 -0.56 0.02
C VAL A 239 -16.62 -1.50 -1.15
N VAL A 240 -16.09 -2.73 -1.17
CA VAL A 240 -16.50 -3.77 -2.14
C VAL A 240 -17.99 -4.10 -1.98
N SER A 241 -18.46 -4.31 -0.75
CA SER A 241 -19.90 -4.56 -0.50
C SER A 241 -20.80 -3.39 -0.93
N TRP A 242 -20.33 -2.15 -0.75
CA TRP A 242 -21.02 -0.94 -1.20
C TRP A 242 -21.08 -0.85 -2.73
N ALA A 243 -19.98 -1.13 -3.42
CA ALA A 243 -19.96 -1.15 -4.88
C ALA A 243 -20.92 -2.20 -5.45
N ARG A 244 -20.99 -3.38 -4.81
CA ARG A 244 -21.97 -4.44 -5.15
C ARG A 244 -23.41 -4.00 -4.93
N ALA A 245 -23.72 -3.35 -3.81
CA ALA A 245 -25.05 -2.84 -3.50
C ALA A 245 -25.53 -1.78 -4.51
N ARG A 246 -24.62 -1.06 -5.17
CA ARG A 246 -24.91 -0.12 -6.27
C ARG A 246 -25.13 -0.78 -7.64
N GLY A 247 -25.31 -2.10 -7.66
CA GLY A 247 -25.49 -2.87 -8.90
C GLY A 247 -24.19 -3.29 -9.57
N GLY A 248 -23.03 -3.11 -8.90
CA GLY A 248 -21.73 -3.60 -9.35
C GLY A 248 -21.63 -5.11 -9.23
N LYS A 249 -22.07 -5.84 -10.26
CA LYS A 249 -21.92 -7.31 -10.32
C LYS A 249 -20.46 -7.73 -10.48
N ASP A 250 -19.69 -6.93 -11.21
CA ASP A 250 -18.28 -7.13 -11.46
C ASP A 250 -17.47 -6.04 -10.72
N VAL A 251 -16.64 -6.48 -9.77
CA VAL A 251 -15.81 -5.61 -8.94
C VAL A 251 -14.37 -6.08 -9.00
N GLY A 252 -13.50 -5.26 -9.56
CA GLY A 252 -12.05 -5.43 -9.50
C GLY A 252 -11.44 -4.71 -8.31
N LEU A 253 -10.25 -5.15 -7.91
CA LEU A 253 -9.42 -4.51 -6.89
C LEU A 253 -8.06 -4.14 -7.49
N TYR A 254 -7.64 -2.88 -7.33
CA TYR A 254 -6.36 -2.38 -7.83
C TYR A 254 -5.66 -1.57 -6.75
N GLY A 255 -4.51 -2.05 -6.29
CA GLY A 255 -3.68 -1.40 -5.29
C GLY A 255 -2.31 -0.97 -5.82
N ILE A 256 -1.81 0.17 -5.33
CA ILE A 256 -0.47 0.68 -5.68
C ILE A 256 0.40 0.81 -4.43
N SER A 257 1.62 0.26 -4.45
CA SER A 257 2.60 0.36 -3.35
C SER A 257 2.02 -0.18 -2.02
N LEU A 258 1.84 0.67 -1.01
CA LEU A 258 1.12 0.32 0.23
C LEU A 258 -0.30 -0.20 -0.05
N GLY A 259 -0.99 0.38 -1.03
CA GLY A 259 -2.28 -0.12 -1.48
C GLY A 259 -2.18 -1.47 -2.19
N GLY A 260 -1.03 -1.80 -2.80
CA GLY A 260 -0.73 -3.13 -3.33
C GLY A 260 -0.64 -4.19 -2.23
N TYR A 261 -0.09 -3.84 -1.06
CA TYR A 261 -0.14 -4.68 0.15
C TYR A 261 -1.60 -5.00 0.51
N VAL A 262 -2.41 -3.95 0.67
CA VAL A 262 -3.81 -4.07 1.11
C VAL A 262 -4.64 -4.82 0.07
N ALA A 263 -4.43 -4.54 -1.22
CA ALA A 263 -5.10 -5.25 -2.30
C ALA A 263 -4.76 -6.74 -2.29
N ALA A 264 -3.50 -7.11 -2.05
CA ALA A 264 -3.09 -8.49 -1.95
C ALA A 264 -3.64 -9.19 -0.70
N LEU A 265 -3.70 -8.49 0.44
CA LEU A 265 -4.30 -9.00 1.67
C LEU A 265 -5.80 -9.25 1.48
N VAL A 266 -6.53 -8.28 0.92
CA VAL A 266 -7.96 -8.40 0.64
C VAL A 266 -8.23 -9.48 -0.40
N ALA A 267 -7.35 -9.68 -1.39
CA ALA A 267 -7.47 -10.78 -2.33
C ALA A 267 -7.45 -12.17 -1.66
N GLY A 268 -6.87 -12.31 -0.46
CA GLY A 268 -6.93 -13.53 0.34
C GLY A 268 -8.16 -13.66 1.26
N LEU A 269 -8.93 -12.58 1.42
CA LEU A 269 -10.06 -12.49 2.35
C LEU A 269 -11.41 -12.36 1.65
N GLU A 270 -11.45 -11.71 0.49
CA GLU A 270 -12.68 -11.34 -0.20
C GLU A 270 -12.94 -12.26 -1.40
N GLU A 271 -14.10 -12.91 -1.40
CA GLU A 271 -14.54 -13.77 -2.48
C GLU A 271 -15.26 -12.98 -3.58
N GLY A 272 -15.33 -13.54 -4.80
CA GLY A 272 -16.12 -12.95 -5.89
C GLY A 272 -15.58 -11.63 -6.44
N LEU A 273 -14.27 -11.38 -6.34
CA LEU A 273 -13.59 -10.31 -7.07
C LEU A 273 -13.35 -10.73 -8.53
N SER A 274 -13.60 -9.83 -9.48
CA SER A 274 -13.38 -10.09 -10.92
C SER A 274 -11.89 -10.14 -11.27
N CYS A 275 -11.06 -9.38 -10.55
CA CYS A 275 -9.59 -9.46 -10.58
C CYS A 275 -8.96 -8.75 -9.37
N ALA A 276 -7.68 -9.04 -9.10
CA ALA A 276 -6.83 -8.31 -8.19
C ALA A 276 -5.54 -7.88 -8.90
N ILE A 277 -5.24 -6.59 -8.88
CA ILE A 277 -4.06 -5.99 -9.49
C ILE A 277 -3.19 -5.39 -8.38
N ALA A 278 -1.98 -5.91 -8.23
CA ALA A 278 -0.99 -5.43 -7.27
C ALA A 278 0.14 -4.69 -8.00
N GLY A 279 0.10 -3.36 -7.95
CA GLY A 279 1.07 -2.49 -8.59
C GLY A 279 2.21 -2.10 -7.66
N ILE A 280 3.47 -2.33 -8.08
CA ILE A 280 4.68 -2.07 -7.28
C ILE A 280 4.51 -2.44 -5.79
N PRO A 281 3.98 -3.63 -5.45
CA PRO A 281 3.48 -3.94 -4.11
C PRO A 281 4.62 -4.12 -3.10
N CYS A 282 4.55 -3.38 -2.00
CA CYS A 282 5.31 -3.71 -0.79
C CYS A 282 4.55 -4.84 -0.08
N VAL A 283 5.12 -6.03 0.13
CA VAL A 283 4.42 -7.18 0.73
C VAL A 283 5.05 -7.68 2.04
N ASP A 284 6.25 -7.22 2.34
CA ASP A 284 6.98 -7.46 3.59
C ASP A 284 7.36 -6.11 4.21
N PHE A 285 6.37 -5.49 4.84
CA PHE A 285 6.52 -4.22 5.55
C PHE A 285 7.48 -4.32 6.75
N PRO A 286 7.53 -5.41 7.54
CA PRO A 286 8.53 -5.57 8.60
C PRO A 286 9.98 -5.49 8.10
N ASN A 287 10.29 -6.11 6.95
CA ASN A 287 11.62 -5.96 6.34
C ASN A 287 11.88 -4.53 5.92
N LEU A 288 10.91 -3.86 5.30
CA LEU A 288 11.05 -2.46 4.92
C LEU A 288 11.29 -1.56 6.14
N ALA A 289 10.56 -1.77 7.23
CA ALA A 289 10.73 -1.03 8.48
C ALA A 289 12.10 -1.28 9.12
N ARG A 290 12.63 -2.52 9.06
CA ARG A 290 13.99 -2.85 9.51
C ARG A 290 15.04 -2.10 8.71
N ASP A 291 14.91 -2.12 7.39
CA ASP A 291 15.91 -1.55 6.49
C ASP A 291 15.93 -0.01 6.59
N ASN A 292 14.85 0.59 7.11
CA ASN A 292 14.71 2.03 7.38
C ASN A 292 14.82 2.40 8.86
N GLU A 293 15.25 1.48 9.73
CA GLU A 293 15.40 1.75 11.16
C GLU A 293 16.42 2.88 11.41
N PRO A 294 16.06 3.96 12.14
CA PRO A 294 16.99 5.03 12.43
C PRO A 294 18.26 4.51 13.11
N TRP A 295 19.42 4.73 12.49
CA TRP A 295 20.71 4.19 12.96
C TRP A 295 21.03 4.57 14.41
N ILE A 296 20.52 5.70 14.90
CA ILE A 296 20.68 6.17 16.27
C ILE A 296 20.05 5.24 17.31
N MET A 297 19.02 4.47 16.95
CA MET A 297 18.41 3.47 17.82
C MET A 297 19.41 2.38 18.24
N ARG A 298 20.46 2.14 17.43
CA ARG A 298 21.56 1.22 17.78
C ARG A 298 22.35 1.67 19.02
N ARG A 299 22.19 2.91 19.49
CA ARG A 299 22.85 3.42 20.69
C ARG A 299 22.06 3.21 21.98
N TYR A 300 20.82 2.71 21.91
CA TYR A 300 19.97 2.51 23.09
C TYR A 300 20.32 1.26 23.93
N GLY A 301 21.42 0.58 23.62
CA GLY A 301 21.85 -0.63 24.31
C GLY A 301 21.09 -1.88 23.85
N ASP A 302 21.60 -3.06 24.20
CA ASP A 302 21.05 -4.34 23.72
C ASP A 302 19.61 -4.59 24.20
N GLU A 303 19.23 -4.06 25.36
CA GLU A 303 17.89 -4.21 25.96
C GLU A 303 16.78 -3.57 25.13
N LEU A 304 17.11 -2.52 24.38
CA LEU A 304 16.18 -1.75 23.54
C LEU A 304 16.37 -2.06 22.05
N ARG A 305 17.15 -3.10 21.73
CA ARG A 305 17.33 -3.54 20.34
C ARG A 305 16.06 -4.21 19.84
N VAL A 306 15.56 -3.76 18.68
CA VAL A 306 14.36 -4.31 18.07
C VAL A 306 14.57 -5.78 17.69
N ASN A 307 13.75 -6.66 18.24
CA ASN A 307 13.68 -8.05 17.80
C ASN A 307 12.75 -8.17 16.58
N TRP A 308 13.32 -8.01 15.39
CA TRP A 308 12.59 -8.08 14.12
C TRP A 308 11.92 -9.44 13.87
N SER A 309 12.35 -10.52 14.52
CA SER A 309 11.64 -11.81 14.45
C SER A 309 10.28 -11.75 15.14
N VAL A 310 10.18 -11.06 16.28
CA VAL A 310 8.92 -10.84 16.99
C VAL A 310 7.99 -9.96 16.16
N VAL A 311 8.51 -8.85 15.61
CA VAL A 311 7.74 -7.95 14.73
C VAL A 311 7.19 -8.70 13.52
N ARG A 312 8.01 -9.53 12.86
CA ARG A 312 7.55 -10.38 11.75
C ARG A 312 6.48 -11.39 12.20
N THR A 313 6.65 -11.98 13.38
CA THR A 313 5.70 -12.96 13.91
C THR A 313 4.33 -12.33 14.15
N VAL A 314 4.28 -11.18 14.82
CA VAL A 314 2.98 -10.51 15.09
C VAL A 314 2.35 -9.97 13.81
N SER A 315 3.13 -9.40 12.90
CA SER A 315 2.59 -8.91 11.63
C SER A 315 2.22 -10.00 10.62
N HIS A 316 2.53 -11.27 10.90
CA HIS A 316 2.19 -12.40 10.05
C HIS A 316 0.67 -12.48 9.77
N VAL A 317 -0.16 -12.18 10.77
CA VAL A 317 -1.63 -12.25 10.66
C VAL A 317 -2.21 -11.26 9.64
N VAL A 318 -1.48 -10.19 9.31
CA VAL A 318 -1.87 -9.22 8.27
C VAL A 318 -1.00 -9.31 7.01
N SER A 319 -0.10 -10.28 6.91
CA SER A 319 0.77 -10.40 5.74
C SER A 319 0.00 -10.94 4.53
N PRO A 320 0.04 -10.29 3.36
CA PRO A 320 -0.57 -10.83 2.14
C PRO A 320 0.06 -12.16 1.70
N LEU A 321 1.28 -12.47 2.16
CA LEU A 321 1.98 -13.74 1.89
C LEU A 321 1.54 -14.87 2.84
N ALA A 322 0.70 -14.58 3.83
CA ALA A 322 0.19 -15.56 4.78
C ALA A 322 -1.21 -16.09 4.41
N LEU A 323 -1.88 -15.45 3.44
CA LEU A 323 -3.23 -15.81 3.00
C LEU A 323 -3.23 -16.27 1.55
N SER A 324 -3.90 -17.38 1.27
CA SER A 324 -4.10 -17.84 -0.10
C SER A 324 -5.11 -16.95 -0.82
N PRO A 325 -4.81 -16.44 -2.02
CA PRO A 325 -5.75 -15.65 -2.82
C PRO A 325 -7.05 -16.43 -3.13
N ARG A 326 -8.19 -15.75 -3.02
CA ARG A 326 -9.57 -16.26 -3.18
C ARG A 326 -10.11 -16.19 -4.62
N LEU A 327 -9.26 -15.77 -5.55
CA LEU A 327 -9.56 -15.63 -6.98
C LEU A 327 -8.60 -16.51 -7.79
N PRO A 328 -9.00 -17.03 -8.98
CA PRO A 328 -8.14 -17.89 -9.78
C PRO A 328 -6.89 -17.16 -10.29
N LYS A 329 -5.83 -17.90 -10.61
CA LYS A 329 -4.51 -17.38 -10.98
C LYS A 329 -4.59 -16.38 -12.15
N GLU A 330 -5.44 -16.65 -13.13
CA GLU A 330 -5.63 -15.86 -14.36
C GLU A 330 -6.29 -14.50 -14.10
N ARG A 331 -6.74 -14.24 -12.86
CA ARG A 331 -7.36 -12.98 -12.43
C ARG A 331 -6.49 -12.21 -11.45
N ARG A 332 -5.26 -12.67 -11.23
CA ARG A 332 -4.24 -12.04 -10.38
C ARG A 332 -3.22 -11.39 -11.30
N PHE A 333 -2.90 -10.11 -11.08
CA PHE A 333 -1.97 -9.39 -11.94
C PHE A 333 -0.99 -8.58 -11.10
N ILE A 334 0.27 -8.53 -11.52
CA ILE A 334 1.32 -7.76 -10.87
C ILE A 334 1.99 -6.87 -11.90
N TYR A 335 2.35 -5.65 -11.54
CA TYR A 335 3.37 -4.91 -12.29
C TYR A 335 4.44 -4.38 -11.34
N ALA A 336 5.68 -4.34 -11.81
CA ALA A 336 6.83 -4.01 -10.98
C ALA A 336 7.91 -3.25 -11.76
N GLY A 337 8.57 -2.30 -11.09
CA GLY A 337 9.68 -1.55 -11.66
C GLY A 337 10.99 -2.31 -11.48
N ILE A 338 11.74 -2.48 -12.56
CA ILE A 338 13.04 -3.19 -12.51
C ILE A 338 14.07 -2.36 -11.72
N ALA A 339 13.99 -1.04 -11.78
CA ALA A 339 14.93 -0.13 -11.13
C ALA A 339 14.42 0.42 -9.78
N ASP A 340 13.34 -0.16 -9.23
CA ASP A 340 12.71 0.27 -7.98
C ASP A 340 13.67 0.15 -6.78
N ARG A 341 13.91 1.28 -6.09
CA ARG A 341 14.76 1.35 -4.91
C ARG A 341 14.02 1.61 -3.60
N ILE A 342 12.69 1.64 -3.62
CA ILE A 342 11.85 1.71 -2.42
C ILE A 342 11.29 0.32 -2.13
N VAL A 343 10.60 -0.25 -3.11
CA VAL A 343 10.07 -1.59 -3.11
C VAL A 343 10.92 -2.40 -4.08
N HIS A 344 12.05 -2.89 -3.55
CA HIS A 344 12.98 -3.68 -4.34
C HIS A 344 12.29 -4.87 -5.04
N PRO A 345 12.79 -5.32 -6.21
CA PRO A 345 12.17 -6.39 -7.01
C PRO A 345 11.89 -7.71 -6.29
N ASP A 346 12.53 -7.99 -5.15
CA ASP A 346 12.24 -9.15 -4.30
C ASP A 346 10.82 -9.12 -3.70
N GLN A 347 10.28 -7.94 -3.43
CA GLN A 347 8.93 -7.75 -2.88
C GLN A 347 7.83 -8.21 -3.87
N PRO A 348 7.68 -7.63 -5.09
CA PRO A 348 6.71 -8.11 -6.07
C PRO A 348 6.98 -9.54 -6.50
N ARG A 349 8.25 -9.97 -6.53
CA ARG A 349 8.59 -11.37 -6.83
C ARG A 349 8.14 -12.35 -5.75
N ALA A 350 8.20 -11.97 -4.48
CA ALA A 350 7.68 -12.79 -3.38
C ALA A 350 6.16 -12.97 -3.52
N LEU A 351 5.44 -11.91 -3.86
CA LEU A 351 4.00 -11.99 -4.14
C LEU A 351 3.71 -12.85 -5.38
N TRP A 352 4.49 -12.66 -6.46
CA TRP A 352 4.35 -13.43 -7.70
C TRP A 352 4.47 -14.93 -7.44
N ARG A 353 5.48 -15.36 -6.69
CA ARG A 353 5.64 -16.77 -6.30
C ARG A 353 4.50 -17.26 -5.42
N HIS A 354 4.12 -16.46 -4.43
CA HIS A 354 3.01 -16.77 -3.52
C HIS A 354 1.68 -16.94 -4.26
N TRP A 355 1.46 -16.15 -5.31
CA TRP A 355 0.29 -16.24 -6.18
C TRP A 355 0.38 -17.29 -7.29
N GLU A 356 1.36 -18.20 -7.19
CA GLU A 356 1.60 -19.29 -8.13
C GLU A 356 2.02 -18.80 -9.52
N GLU A 357 2.82 -17.74 -9.57
CA GLU A 357 3.42 -17.19 -10.78
C GLU A 357 2.39 -16.67 -11.82
N PRO A 358 1.48 -15.74 -11.44
CA PRO A 358 0.53 -15.14 -12.37
C PRO A 358 1.22 -14.19 -13.35
N GLU A 359 0.46 -13.53 -14.22
CA GLU A 359 1.02 -12.54 -15.14
C GLU A 359 1.66 -11.38 -14.36
N ILE A 360 2.93 -11.10 -14.69
CA ILE A 360 3.70 -9.99 -14.12
C ILE A 360 4.29 -9.14 -15.23
N HIS A 361 3.99 -7.83 -15.20
CA HIS A 361 4.58 -6.85 -16.10
C HIS A 361 5.75 -6.12 -15.44
N TRP A 362 6.96 -6.39 -15.93
CA TRP A 362 8.15 -5.67 -15.53
C TRP A 362 8.36 -4.45 -16.43
N PHE A 363 8.36 -3.25 -15.84
CA PHE A 363 8.64 -2.03 -16.58
C PHE A 363 10.03 -1.47 -16.24
N SER A 364 10.61 -0.78 -17.21
CA SER A 364 11.85 -0.03 -17.06
C SER A 364 11.55 1.28 -16.31
N GLY A 365 11.79 1.31 -15.00
CA GLY A 365 11.57 2.48 -14.15
C GLY A 365 11.70 2.18 -12.65
N GLY A 366 11.70 3.25 -11.85
CA GLY A 366 11.70 3.22 -10.38
C GLY A 366 10.29 3.20 -9.77
N HIS A 367 10.19 3.48 -8.48
CA HIS A 367 8.94 3.45 -7.72
C HIS A 367 8.09 4.71 -7.96
N VAL A 368 8.70 5.89 -7.77
CA VAL A 368 7.94 7.15 -7.67
C VAL A 368 7.50 7.67 -9.03
N LEU A 369 8.43 7.80 -9.98
CA LEU A 369 8.12 8.25 -11.34
C LEU A 369 7.68 7.09 -12.24
N GLY A 370 8.11 5.87 -11.94
CA GLY A 370 7.79 4.69 -12.74
C GLY A 370 6.30 4.34 -12.79
N ILE A 371 5.51 4.77 -11.79
CA ILE A 371 4.03 4.69 -11.84
C ILE A 371 3.44 5.38 -13.08
N MET A 372 4.16 6.32 -13.70
CA MET A 372 3.77 7.03 -14.93
C MET A 372 4.26 6.37 -16.22
N ASN A 373 5.02 5.26 -16.14
CA ASN A 373 5.52 4.53 -17.30
C ASN A 373 4.36 4.11 -18.24
N GLY A 374 4.48 4.42 -19.54
CA GLY A 374 3.42 4.20 -20.52
C GLY A 374 2.99 2.74 -20.68
N SER A 375 3.91 1.79 -20.50
CA SER A 375 3.64 0.35 -20.65
C SER A 375 2.65 -0.18 -19.60
N ILE A 376 2.59 0.42 -18.41
CA ILE A 376 1.63 0.08 -17.35
C ILE A 376 0.20 0.28 -17.85
N ARG A 377 -0.06 1.32 -18.64
CA ARG A 377 -1.40 1.62 -19.16
C ARG A 377 -1.91 0.50 -20.08
N GLU A 378 -1.04 -0.01 -20.95
CA GLU A 378 -1.38 -1.10 -21.87
C GLU A 378 -1.63 -2.39 -21.10
N PHE A 379 -0.72 -2.74 -20.18
CA PHE A 379 -0.86 -3.89 -19.29
C PHE A 379 -2.18 -3.85 -18.50
N LEU A 380 -2.49 -2.73 -17.83
CA LEU A 380 -3.74 -2.56 -17.09
C LEU A 380 -4.97 -2.74 -17.98
N SER A 381 -4.93 -2.22 -19.21
CA SER A 381 -6.03 -2.39 -20.16
C SER A 381 -6.26 -3.87 -20.48
N ASN A 382 -5.20 -4.61 -20.76
CA ASN A 382 -5.29 -6.03 -21.09
C ASN A 382 -5.79 -6.84 -19.89
N CYS A 383 -5.27 -6.57 -18.69
CA CYS A 383 -5.72 -7.19 -17.44
C CYS A 383 -7.23 -6.97 -17.22
N LEU A 384 -7.68 -5.72 -17.29
CA LEU A 384 -9.08 -5.36 -17.03
C LEU A 384 -10.03 -5.92 -18.11
N ARG A 385 -9.61 -5.99 -19.37
CA ARG A 385 -10.39 -6.63 -20.45
C ARG A 385 -10.47 -8.14 -20.25
N SER A 386 -9.35 -8.81 -19.95
CA SER A 386 -9.33 -10.25 -19.65
C SER A 386 -10.16 -10.59 -18.40
N ALA A 387 -10.26 -9.64 -17.47
CA ALA A 387 -11.09 -9.75 -16.29
C ALA A 387 -12.59 -9.54 -16.56
N GLY A 388 -12.98 -9.15 -17.78
CA GLY A 388 -14.37 -8.81 -18.13
C GLY A 388 -14.85 -7.46 -17.57
N LEU A 389 -13.94 -6.63 -17.05
CA LEU A 389 -14.26 -5.32 -16.47
C LEU A 389 -14.31 -4.20 -17.52
N ALA A 390 -13.71 -4.41 -18.70
CA ALA A 390 -13.75 -3.46 -19.81
C ALA A 390 -14.16 -4.17 -21.11
N PRO A 391 -14.75 -3.45 -22.09
CA PRO A 391 -15.10 -4.02 -23.40
C PRO A 391 -13.91 -4.70 -24.08
N ALA A 392 -14.13 -5.66 -24.99
CA ALA A 392 -13.04 -6.17 -25.84
C ALA A 392 -12.46 -5.06 -26.73
N ALA A 393 -11.19 -5.20 -27.13
CA ALA A 393 -10.46 -4.20 -27.93
C ALA A 393 -11.04 -4.02 -29.34
#